data_AF-A6MK28-F1
#
_entry.id   AF-A6MK28-F1
#
_cell.length_a   1.000
_cell.length_b   1.000
_cell.length_c   1.000
_cell.angle_alpha   90.00
_cell.angle_beta   90.00
_cell.angle_gamma   90.00
#
_symmetry.space_group_name_H-M   'P 1'
#
loop_
_entity.id
_entity.type
_entity.pdbx_description
1 polymer ?
#
loop_
_entity_poly.entity_id
_entity_poly.type
_entity_poly.pdbx_seq_one_letter_code
_entity_poly.pdbx_strand_id
1 'polypeptide(L)' 'LVPVSEASIIIAISSAHRAASLEAVSYAIDTLKAKVPIWKKEIYEESSSWKRNKECFWASNN' A
#
# COMPACT_ATOMS: atom_id res chain seq x y z
N LEU A 1 14.01 7.60 -0.86
CA LEU A 1 13.32 8.13 0.34
C LEU A 1 12.03 8.77 -0.13
N VAL A 2 10.92 8.55 0.56
CA VAL A 2 9.66 9.28 0.30
C VAL A 2 9.55 10.35 1.37
N PRO A 3 9.63 11.66 1.02
CA PRO A 3 9.49 12.74 1.98
C PRO A 3 8.13 12.73 2.68
N VAL A 4 8.04 13.44 3.80
CA VAL A 4 6.75 13.68 4.47
C VAL A 4 5.81 14.38 3.49
N SER A 5 4.54 13.94 3.48
CA SER A 5 3.48 14.42 2.59
C SER A 5 3.59 14.04 1.11
N GLU A 6 4.62 13.28 0.71
CA GLU A 6 4.75 12.80 -0.67
C GLU A 6 4.03 11.46 -0.88
N ALA A 7 3.45 11.30 -2.07
CA ALA A 7 2.71 10.09 -2.42
C ALA A 7 3.66 8.88 -2.48
N SER A 8 3.39 7.86 -1.66
CA SER A 8 4.11 6.58 -1.70
C SER A 8 3.51 5.57 -2.66
N ILE A 9 2.21 5.72 -2.98
CA ILE A 9 1.43 4.83 -3.86
C ILE A 9 0.45 5.70 -4.64
N ILE A 10 0.32 5.45 -5.95
CA ILE A 10 -0.67 6.08 -6.82
C ILE A 10 -1.43 4.96 -7.54
N ILE A 11 -2.76 5.03 -7.55
CA ILE A 11 -3.64 4.11 -8.28
C ILE A 11 -4.59 4.95 -9.13
N ALA A 12 -4.63 4.69 -10.43
CA ALA A 12 -5.49 5.38 -11.38
C ALA A 12 -6.28 4.34 -12.19
N ILE A 13 -7.62 4.49 -12.21
CA ILE A 13 -8.52 3.55 -12.88
C ILE A 13 -9.63 4.32 -13.59
N SER A 14 -9.91 3.97 -14.84
CA SER A 14 -11.00 4.52 -15.63
C SER A 14 -12.00 3.43 -16.03
N SER A 15 -13.25 3.84 -16.21
CA SER A 15 -14.36 2.99 -16.69
C SER A 15 -15.46 3.89 -17.26
N ALA A 16 -16.37 3.31 -18.07
CA ALA A 16 -17.44 4.08 -18.71
C ALA A 16 -18.39 4.75 -17.70
N HIS A 17 -18.60 4.14 -16.53
CA HIS A 17 -19.45 4.66 -15.47
C HIS A 17 -18.75 4.52 -14.12
N ARG A 18 -18.85 5.56 -13.28
CA ARG A 18 -18.10 5.70 -12.01
C ARG A 18 -18.14 4.47 -11.10
N ALA A 19 -19.24 3.71 -11.09
CA ALA A 19 -19.41 2.57 -10.18
C ALA A 19 -18.28 1.55 -10.31
N ALA A 20 -17.94 1.15 -11.53
CA ALA A 20 -16.90 0.15 -11.77
C ALA A 20 -15.51 0.65 -11.36
N SER A 21 -15.17 1.91 -11.68
CA SER A 21 -13.89 2.52 -11.25
C SER A 21 -13.78 2.60 -9.73
N LEU A 22 -14.86 2.98 -9.04
CA LEU A 22 -14.84 3.12 -7.57
C LEU A 22 -14.62 1.76 -6.89
N GLU A 23 -15.33 0.72 -7.34
CA GLU A 23 -15.15 -0.65 -6.84
C GLU A 23 -13.73 -1.15 -7.13
N ALA A 24 -13.24 -0.96 -8.36
CA ALA A 24 -11.92 -1.41 -8.77
C ALA A 24 -10.79 -0.71 -8.00
N VAL A 25 -10.91 0.58 -7.68
CA VAL A 25 -9.88 1.31 -6.92
C VAL A 25 -9.77 0.75 -5.51
N SER A 26 -10.91 0.48 -4.85
CA SER A 26 -10.92 -0.15 -3.53
C SER A 26 -10.27 -1.54 -3.59
N TYR A 27 -10.70 -2.37 -4.53
CA TYR A 27 -10.14 -3.71 -4.71
C TYR A 27 -8.62 -3.67 -4.97
N ALA A 28 -8.15 -2.72 -5.79
CA ALA A 28 -6.75 -2.61 -6.15
C ALA A 28 -5.86 -2.28 -4.94
N ILE A 29 -6.25 -1.32 -4.10
CA ILE A 29 -5.44 -0.97 -2.92
C ILE A 29 -5.43 -2.11 -1.90
N ASP A 30 -6.58 -2.73 -1.64
CA ASP A 30 -6.71 -3.84 -0.68
C ASP A 30 -5.88 -5.05 -1.14
N THR A 31 -5.98 -5.39 -2.42
CA THR A 31 -5.21 -6.51 -3.00
C THR A 31 -3.72 -6.22 -2.99
N LEU A 32 -3.30 -4.99 -3.34
CA LEU A 32 -1.89 -4.61 -3.33
C LEU A 32 -1.30 -4.79 -1.94
N LYS A 33 -1.99 -4.25 -0.92
CA LYS A 33 -1.55 -4.35 0.47
C LYS A 33 -1.53 -5.79 0.96
N ALA A 34 -2.51 -6.61 0.59
CA ALA A 34 -2.59 -7.98 1.04
C ALA A 34 -1.54 -8.90 0.39
N LYS A 35 -1.20 -8.67 -0.89
CA LYS A 35 -0.45 -9.66 -1.67
C LYS A 35 0.98 -9.27 -1.99
N VAL A 36 1.27 -7.99 -2.20
CA VAL A 36 2.58 -7.58 -2.71
C VAL A 36 3.60 -7.52 -1.57
N PRO A 37 4.78 -8.14 -1.71
CA PRO A 37 5.83 -8.10 -0.69
C PRO A 37 6.54 -6.74 -0.66
N ILE A 38 5.93 -5.77 0.02
CA ILE A 38 6.46 -4.40 0.19
C ILE A 38 6.62 -4.11 1.69
N TRP A 39 7.74 -3.49 2.06
CA TRP A 39 8.02 -3.05 3.42
C TRP A 39 8.36 -1.57 3.46
N LYS A 40 7.90 -0.88 4.51
CA LYS A 40 8.22 0.52 4.78
C LYS A 40 9.30 0.59 5.85
N LYS A 41 10.43 1.20 5.53
CA LYS A 41 11.44 1.58 6.53
C LYS A 41 11.14 3.00 7.01
N GLU A 42 10.80 3.14 8.28
CA GLU A 42 10.64 4.44 8.93
C GLU A 42 12.01 4.94 9.35
N ILE A 43 12.31 6.20 9.06
CA ILE A 43 13.56 6.86 9.39
C ILE A 43 13.24 8.03 10.31
N TYR A 44 13.89 8.03 11.46
CA TYR A 44 13.84 9.07 12.49
C TYR A 44 15.24 9.67 12.63
N GLU A 45 15.38 10.75 13.38
CA GLU A 45 16.64 11.49 13.53
C GLU A 45 17.82 10.59 13.94
N GLU A 46 17.58 9.65 14.86
CA GLU A 46 18.65 8.79 15.42
C GLU A 46 18.38 7.29 15.24
N SER A 47 17.28 6.91 14.58
CA SER A 47 16.91 5.49 14.46
C SER A 47 16.17 5.18 13.17
N SER A 48 16.10 3.90 12.84
CA SER A 48 15.24 3.43 11.76
C SER A 48 14.66 2.07 12.09
N SER A 49 13.42 1.82 11.64
CA SER A 49 12.75 0.55 11.88
C SER A 49 11.95 0.11 10.66
N TRP A 50 11.91 -1.20 10.42
CA TRP A 50 11.07 -1.79 9.39
C TRP A 50 9.66 -2.03 9.95
N LYS A 51 8.64 -1.50 9.27
CA LYS A 51 7.25 -1.81 9.56
C LYS A 51 6.76 -2.92 8.63
N ARG A 52 6.23 -3.98 9.25
CA ARG A 52 5.48 -5.04 8.57
C ARG A 52 4.10 -4.52 8.21
N ASN A 53 3.64 -4.84 7.01
CA ASN A 53 2.25 -4.64 6.65
C ASN A 53 1.39 -5.77 7.24
N LYS A 54 0.43 -5.41 8.09
CA LYS A 54 -0.46 -6.36 8.79
C LYS A 54 -1.47 -7.02 7.86
N GLU A 55 -1.77 -6.37 6.74
CA GLU A 55 -2.73 -6.86 5.75
C GLU A 55 -2.16 -7.99 4.89
N CYS A 56 -0.84 -8.20 4.91
CA CYS A 56 -0.18 -9.22 4.09
C CYS A 56 -0.53 -10.64 4.52
N PHE A 57 -1.23 -11.40 3.66
CA PHE A 57 -1.68 -12.75 4.00
C PHE A 57 -0.53 -13.74 4.25
N TRP A 58 0.62 -13.54 3.59
CA TRP A 58 1.82 -14.36 3.73
C TRP A 58 2.62 -14.04 5.00
N ALA A 59 2.30 -12.95 5.71
CA ALA A 59 3.02 -12.54 6.89
C ALA A 59 2.59 -13.29 8.18
N SER A 60 1.54 -14.11 8.10
CA SER A 60 0.95 -14.90 9.20
C SER A 60 1.56 -16.31 9.35
N ASN A 61 2.40 -16.73 8.39
CA ASN A 61 2.91 -18.11 8.29
C ASN A 61 4.33 -18.30 8.84
N ASN A 62 4.83 -17.39 9.69
CA ASN A 62 6.13 -17.53 10.36
C ASN A 62 5.99 -17.33 11.87
#